data_AF-A0A7S2A462-F1
#
_entry.id   AF-A0A7S2A462-F1
#
_cell.length_a   1.000
_cell.length_b   1.000
_cell.length_c   1.000
_cell.angle_alpha   90.00
_cell.angle_beta   90.00
_cell.angle_gamma   90.00
#
_symmetry.space_group_name_H-M   'P 1'
#
loop_
_entity.id
_entity.type
_entity.pdbx_description
1 polymer ?
#
loop_
_entity_poly.entity_id
_entity_poly.type
_entity_poly.pdbx_seq_one_letter_code
_entity_poly.pdbx_strand_id
1 'polypeptide(L)'
;IARHGLVVPCATGRLDVQGLIDYLLDKEVMNPLTLTRLTKMPVPDWADPKDVSYHFWKHKKKGDILEFDTEEEDAAAIAALNAKLAELPSMMKGDKCLNKWGWGMDDVILLAWLRRLTCIKGVEFPESVVVYMSGVGKQVVDYKQHSV
;
A
#
# COMPACT_ATOMS: atom_id res chain seq x y z
N ILE A 1 -26.99 11.11 -14.71
CA ILE A 1 -25.82 10.92 -13.81
C ILE A 1 -24.58 10.95 -14.70
N ALA A 2 -24.02 12.14 -14.92
CA ALA A 2 -22.76 12.37 -15.62
C ALA A 2 -22.37 13.83 -15.37
N ARG A 3 -21.53 14.09 -14.37
CA ARG A 3 -21.05 15.45 -14.03
C ARG A 3 -19.54 15.54 -13.77
N HIS A 4 -18.80 14.46 -13.97
CA HIS A 4 -17.34 14.50 -13.88
C HIS A 4 -16.78 13.95 -15.20
N GLY A 5 -16.22 14.83 -16.03
CA GLY A 5 -15.65 14.50 -17.34
C GLY A 5 -14.32 13.72 -17.28
N LEU A 6 -14.10 12.94 -16.22
CA LEU A 6 -12.96 12.06 -16.09
C LEU A 6 -13.38 10.66 -16.53
N VAL A 7 -12.97 10.29 -17.75
CA VAL A 7 -13.08 8.91 -18.24
C VAL A 7 -11.86 8.16 -17.70
N VAL A 8 -11.97 7.62 -16.48
CA VAL A 8 -10.97 6.67 -15.96
C VAL A 8 -11.32 5.29 -16.50
N PRO A 9 -10.41 4.61 -17.24
CA PRO A 9 -10.63 3.23 -17.65
C PRO A 9 -10.94 2.32 -16.46
N CYS A 10 -11.91 1.42 -16.61
CA CYS A 10 -12.25 0.42 -15.60
C CYS A 10 -11.03 -0.44 -15.22
N ALA A 11 -11.08 -1.05 -14.03
CA ALA A 11 -10.06 -2.01 -13.61
C ALA A 11 -10.03 -3.18 -14.59
N THR A 12 -8.82 -3.62 -14.95
CA THR A 12 -8.65 -4.51 -16.11
C THR A 12 -8.76 -5.99 -15.77
N GLY A 13 -8.75 -6.35 -14.47
CA GLY A 13 -8.76 -7.74 -14.03
C GLY A 13 -7.51 -8.52 -14.43
N ARG A 14 -6.40 -7.80 -14.69
CA ARG A 14 -5.09 -8.35 -15.04
C ARG A 14 -4.61 -9.34 -13.97
N LEU A 15 -4.53 -10.62 -14.32
CA LEU A 15 -4.16 -11.69 -13.39
C LEU A 15 -2.76 -11.52 -12.79
N ASP A 16 -1.83 -10.95 -13.56
CA ASP A 16 -0.47 -10.65 -13.10
C ASP A 16 -0.47 -9.61 -11.97
N VAL A 17 -1.34 -8.60 -12.06
CA VAL A 17 -1.51 -7.56 -11.03
C VAL A 17 -2.36 -8.05 -9.87
N GLN A 18 -3.40 -8.84 -10.17
CA GLN A 18 -4.35 -9.34 -9.17
C GLN A 18 -3.65 -10.15 -8.09
N GLY A 19 -2.68 -11.01 -8.44
CA GLY A 19 -1.94 -11.79 -7.45
C GLY A 19 -1.17 -10.92 -6.44
N LEU A 20 -0.60 -9.79 -6.88
CA LEU A 20 0.03 -8.83 -5.98
C LEU A 20 -1.00 -8.12 -5.10
N ILE A 21 -2.13 -7.71 -5.68
CA ILE A 21 -3.21 -7.05 -4.93
C ILE A 21 -3.81 -7.99 -3.89
N ASP A 22 -4.00 -9.27 -4.22
CA ASP A 22 -4.52 -10.28 -3.30
C ASP A 22 -3.56 -10.49 -2.13
N TYR A 23 -2.25 -10.53 -2.40
CA TYR A 23 -1.22 -10.56 -1.35
C TYR A 23 -1.30 -9.33 -0.44
N LEU A 24 -1.48 -8.13 -1.01
CA LEU A 24 -1.62 -6.89 -0.23
C LEU A 24 -2.96 -6.78 0.52
N LEU A 25 -3.98 -7.53 0.09
CA LEU A 25 -5.27 -7.62 0.76
C LEU A 25 -5.28 -8.66 1.88
N ASP A 26 -4.30 -9.57 1.90
CA ASP A 26 -4.18 -10.56 2.96
C ASP A 26 -3.95 -9.88 4.30
N LYS A 27 -4.96 -10.01 5.16
CA LYS A 27 -4.98 -9.37 6.48
C LYS A 27 -3.99 -10.02 7.43
N GLU A 28 -3.71 -11.31 7.30
CA GLU A 28 -2.79 -12.01 8.21
C GLU A 28 -1.36 -11.52 7.99
N VAL A 29 -1.02 -11.14 6.76
CA VAL A 29 0.28 -10.57 6.42
C VAL A 29 0.30 -9.06 6.64
N MET A 30 -0.67 -8.33 6.08
CA MET A 30 -0.57 -6.87 5.98
C MET A 30 -1.03 -6.12 7.21
N ASN A 31 -1.96 -6.66 8.01
CA ASN A 31 -2.39 -5.98 9.22
C ASN A 31 -1.26 -5.84 10.25
N PRO A 32 -0.54 -6.92 10.64
CA PRO A 32 0.56 -6.79 11.59
C PRO A 32 1.68 -5.89 11.07
N LEU A 33 1.92 -5.88 9.76
CA LEU A 33 2.88 -4.98 9.14
C LEU A 33 2.46 -3.51 9.21
N THR A 34 1.17 -3.17 9.12
CA THR A 34 0.76 -1.77 8.84
C THR A 34 -0.12 -1.12 9.89
N LEU A 35 -0.99 -1.84 10.62
CA LEU A 35 -2.00 -1.19 11.47
C LEU A 35 -1.35 -0.34 12.56
N THR A 36 -0.42 -0.92 13.33
CA THR A 36 0.30 -0.20 14.38
C THR A 36 1.24 0.87 13.84
N ARG A 37 1.74 0.71 12.61
CA ARG A 37 2.61 1.71 11.96
C ARG A 37 1.80 2.90 11.45
N LEU A 38 0.62 2.65 10.88
CA LEU A 38 -0.23 3.69 10.32
C LEU A 38 -0.70 4.70 11.36
N THR A 39 -1.00 4.27 12.58
CA THR A 39 -1.41 5.17 13.67
C THR A 39 -0.31 6.12 14.13
N LYS A 40 0.95 5.88 13.75
CA LYS A 40 2.11 6.75 14.02
C LYS A 40 2.33 7.79 12.91
N MET A 41 1.58 7.71 11.81
CA MET A 41 1.72 8.64 10.68
C MET A 41 1.07 9.99 10.99
N PRO A 42 1.54 11.10 10.39
CA PRO A 42 0.99 12.45 10.61
C PRO A 42 -0.34 12.65 9.85
N VAL A 43 -1.33 11.81 10.15
CA VAL A 43 -2.68 11.88 9.60
C VAL A 43 -3.59 12.48 10.67
N PRO A 44 -4.44 13.48 10.35
CA PRO A 44 -5.34 14.09 11.33
C PRO A 44 -6.20 13.08 12.10
N ASP A 45 -6.62 11.99 11.46
CA ASP A 45 -7.39 10.90 12.05
C ASP A 45 -6.68 10.19 13.23
N TRP A 46 -5.35 10.34 13.36
CA TRP A 46 -4.57 9.77 14.46
C TRP A 46 -4.16 10.79 15.52
N ALA A 47 -4.58 12.04 15.37
CA ALA A 47 -4.24 13.10 16.33
C ALA A 47 -4.95 12.94 17.67
N ASP A 48 -6.18 12.41 17.69
CA ASP A 48 -6.89 12.09 18.93
C ASP A 48 -6.56 10.65 19.39
N PRO A 49 -6.01 10.45 20.61
CA PRO A 49 -5.80 9.12 21.17
C PRO A 49 -7.05 8.24 21.20
N LYS A 50 -8.26 8.83 21.24
CA LYS A 50 -9.52 8.10 21.18
C LYS A 50 -9.71 7.39 19.85
N ASP A 51 -9.34 8.02 18.74
CA ASP A 51 -9.46 7.43 17.41
C ASP A 51 -8.47 6.27 17.23
N VAL A 52 -7.26 6.42 17.76
CA VAL A 52 -6.27 5.33 17.84
C VAL A 52 -6.80 4.16 18.67
N SER A 53 -7.39 4.43 19.84
CA SER A 53 -7.96 3.40 20.70
C SER A 53 -9.14 2.67 20.05
N TYR A 54 -10.00 3.41 19.35
CA TYR A 54 -11.14 2.86 18.62
C TYR A 54 -10.68 2.00 17.45
N HIS A 55 -9.64 2.43 16.73
CA HIS A 55 -9.02 1.67 15.64
C HIS A 55 -8.54 0.29 16.12
N PHE A 56 -7.75 0.25 17.20
CA PHE A 56 -7.28 -1.02 17.76
C PHE A 56 -8.43 -1.88 18.31
N TRP A 57 -9.40 -1.28 19.00
CA TRP A 57 -10.57 -2.01 19.48
C TRP A 57 -11.34 -2.68 18.33
N LYS A 58 -11.55 -1.95 17.21
CA LYS A 58 -12.27 -2.43 16.03
C LYS A 58 -11.59 -3.65 15.41
N HIS A 59 -10.27 -3.63 15.31
CA HIS A 59 -9.48 -4.73 14.75
C HIS A 59 -9.39 -5.92 15.71
N LYS A 60 -9.18 -5.69 17.01
CA LYS A 60 -9.26 -6.75 18.04
C LYS A 60 -10.61 -7.45 18.03
N LYS A 61 -11.71 -6.70 17.92
CA LYS A 61 -13.07 -7.26 17.86
C LYS A 61 -13.29 -8.17 16.64
N LYS A 62 -12.58 -7.93 15.54
CA LYS A 62 -12.64 -8.77 14.33
C LYS A 62 -11.74 -10.00 14.40
N GLY A 63 -10.87 -10.10 15.40
CA GLY A 63 -9.82 -11.11 15.46
C GLY A 63 -8.66 -10.83 14.51
N ASP A 64 -8.46 -9.58 14.08
CA ASP A 64 -7.32 -9.21 13.25
C ASP A 64 -6.03 -9.20 14.10
N ILE A 65 -4.92 -9.70 13.54
CA ILE A 65 -3.58 -9.60 14.13
C ILE A 65 -3.09 -8.16 13.95
N LEU A 66 -2.66 -7.51 15.05
CA LEU A 66 -2.27 -6.10 15.06
C LEU A 66 -0.77 -5.87 14.87
N GLU A 67 0.04 -6.79 15.35
CA GLU A 67 1.50 -6.77 15.34
C GLU A 67 2.00 -8.22 15.38
N PHE A 68 3.24 -8.46 14.95
CA PHE A 68 3.89 -9.75 15.12
C PHE A 68 4.37 -9.94 16.56
N ASP A 69 4.48 -11.19 17.00
CA ASP A 69 4.90 -11.51 18.37
C ASP A 69 6.42 -11.30 18.55
N THR A 70 7.17 -11.41 17.45
CA THR A 70 8.64 -11.35 17.46
C THR A 70 9.19 -10.41 16.37
N GLU A 71 10.39 -9.86 16.61
CA GLU A 71 11.10 -9.04 15.62
C GLU A 71 11.51 -9.87 14.41
N GLU A 72 11.80 -11.16 14.59
CA GLU A 72 12.15 -12.09 13.52
C GLU A 72 11.00 -12.31 12.54
N GLU A 73 9.76 -12.43 13.04
CA GLU A 73 8.56 -12.54 12.20
C GLU A 73 8.31 -11.26 11.40
N ASP A 74 8.46 -10.09 12.04
CA ASP A 74 8.31 -8.80 11.35
C ASP A 74 9.38 -8.62 10.26
N ALA A 75 10.64 -8.95 10.56
CA ALA A 75 11.73 -8.90 9.59
C ALA A 75 11.52 -9.90 8.43
N ALA A 76 11.04 -11.11 8.71
CA ALA A 76 10.72 -12.11 7.69
C ALA A 76 9.55 -11.66 6.80
N ALA A 77 8.52 -11.04 7.38
CA ALA A 77 7.39 -10.50 6.64
C ALA A 77 7.81 -9.31 5.74
N ILE A 78 8.70 -8.43 6.21
CA ILE A 78 9.29 -7.35 5.41
C ILE A 78 10.11 -7.93 4.25
N ALA A 79 10.93 -8.96 4.51
CA ALA A 79 11.71 -9.61 3.45
C ALA A 79 10.81 -10.26 2.38
N ALA A 80 9.72 -10.91 2.79
CA ALA A 80 8.73 -11.48 1.88
C ALA A 80 8.02 -10.39 1.06
N LEU A 81 7.67 -9.27 1.69
CA LEU A 81 7.09 -8.11 1.02
C LEU A 81 8.06 -7.52 -0.01
N ASN A 82 9.34 -7.37 0.32
CA ASN A 82 10.37 -6.89 -0.61
C ASN A 82 10.52 -7.82 -1.82
N ALA A 83 10.51 -9.14 -1.60
CA ALA A 83 10.53 -10.11 -2.69
C ALA A 83 9.30 -9.96 -3.61
N LYS A 84 8.11 -9.72 -3.04
CA LYS A 84 6.89 -9.46 -3.82
C LYS A 84 6.95 -8.15 -4.60
N LEU A 85 7.47 -7.08 -4.00
CA LEU A 85 7.66 -5.80 -4.68
C LEU A 85 8.68 -5.90 -5.82
N ALA A 86 9.66 -6.79 -5.73
CA ALA A 86 10.61 -7.05 -6.82
C ALA A 86 9.98 -7.68 -8.06
N GLU A 87 8.79 -8.29 -7.96
CA GLU A 87 8.03 -8.82 -9.10
C GLU A 87 7.32 -7.69 -9.88
N LEU A 88 7.01 -6.56 -9.22
CA LEU A 88 6.19 -5.48 -9.77
C LEU A 88 6.77 -4.83 -11.05
N PRO A 89 8.09 -4.59 -11.20
CA PRO A 89 8.65 -4.04 -12.43
C PRO A 89 8.28 -4.83 -13.69
N SER A 90 8.18 -6.16 -13.60
CA SER A 90 7.80 -7.01 -14.73
C SER A 90 6.34 -6.85 -15.15
N MET A 91 5.50 -6.36 -14.23
CA MET A 91 4.08 -6.11 -14.45
C MET A 91 3.83 -4.70 -15.03
N MET A 92 4.80 -3.79 -14.94
CA MET A 92 4.66 -2.43 -15.44
C MET A 92 4.83 -2.41 -16.96
N LYS A 93 3.72 -2.28 -17.69
CA LYS A 93 3.72 -2.32 -19.16
C LYS A 93 3.74 -0.94 -19.81
N GLY A 94 3.45 0.13 -19.07
CA GLY A 94 3.39 1.50 -19.56
C GLY A 94 4.55 2.37 -19.07
N ASP A 95 4.72 3.55 -19.67
CA ASP A 95 5.66 4.56 -19.20
C ASP A 95 5.02 5.33 -18.02
N LYS A 96 5.61 5.19 -16.82
CA LYS A 96 5.09 5.76 -15.55
C LYS A 96 3.63 5.40 -15.26
N CYS A 97 3.17 4.26 -15.76
CA CYS A 97 1.86 3.70 -15.49
C CYS A 97 1.91 2.16 -15.63
N LEU A 98 0.94 1.48 -15.03
CA LEU A 98 0.90 0.02 -15.00
C LEU A 98 0.56 -0.57 -16.37
N ASN A 99 -0.22 0.16 -17.16
CA ASN A 99 -0.84 -0.32 -18.39
C ASN A 99 -0.32 0.39 -19.65
N LYS A 100 -0.29 -0.31 -20.79
CA LYS A 100 0.22 0.25 -22.07
C LYS A 100 -0.58 1.43 -22.59
N TRP A 101 -1.88 1.48 -22.28
CA TRP A 101 -2.81 2.51 -22.75
C TRP A 101 -2.87 3.73 -21.81
N GLY A 102 -1.96 3.81 -20.83
CA GLY A 102 -1.90 4.90 -19.88
C GLY A 102 -2.59 4.60 -18.56
N TRP A 103 -2.81 5.67 -17.80
CA TRP A 103 -3.40 5.65 -16.46
C TRP A 103 -4.82 5.12 -16.43
N GLY A 104 -5.11 4.24 -15.46
CA GLY A 104 -6.45 3.69 -15.24
C GLY A 104 -6.73 3.33 -13.79
N MET A 105 -7.85 2.61 -13.57
CA MET A 105 -8.27 2.23 -12.22
C MET A 105 -7.27 1.30 -11.52
N ASP A 106 -6.54 0.46 -12.26
CA ASP A 106 -5.51 -0.40 -11.66
C ASP A 106 -4.41 0.43 -10.99
N ASP A 107 -4.04 1.57 -11.60
CA ASP A 107 -3.07 2.49 -11.02
C ASP A 107 -3.59 3.13 -9.74
N VAL A 108 -4.86 3.58 -9.76
CA VAL A 108 -5.52 4.18 -8.59
C VAL A 108 -5.52 3.22 -7.40
N ILE A 109 -5.81 1.94 -7.64
CA ILE A 109 -5.83 0.90 -6.59
C ILE A 109 -4.42 0.62 -6.09
N LEU A 110 -3.48 0.34 -7.00
CA LEU A 110 -2.12 -0.07 -6.64
C LEU A 110 -1.36 1.05 -5.91
N LEU A 111 -1.47 2.31 -6.38
CA LEU A 111 -0.74 3.43 -5.76
C LEU A 111 -1.18 3.71 -4.33
N ALA A 112 -2.47 3.51 -4.01
CA ALA A 112 -2.95 3.63 -2.64
C ALA A 112 -2.26 2.62 -1.71
N TRP A 113 -2.06 1.39 -2.19
CA TRP A 113 -1.31 0.37 -1.47
C TRP A 113 0.17 0.70 -1.36
N LEU A 114 0.84 1.04 -2.46
CA LEU A 114 2.26 1.39 -2.44
C LEU A 114 2.54 2.56 -1.49
N ARG A 115 1.66 3.56 -1.46
CA ARG A 115 1.72 4.66 -0.47
C ARG A 115 1.64 4.12 0.95
N ARG A 116 0.67 3.25 1.26
CA ARG A 116 0.52 2.62 2.59
C ARG A 116 1.82 1.93 3.02
N LEU A 117 2.49 1.20 2.12
CA LEU A 117 3.73 0.48 2.42
C LEU A 117 4.89 1.40 2.81
N THR A 118 4.89 2.67 2.38
CA THR A 118 5.95 3.63 2.74
C THR A 118 6.02 3.95 4.24
N CYS A 119 5.02 3.56 5.04
CA CYS A 119 5.08 3.69 6.50
C CYS A 119 5.94 2.63 7.18
N ILE A 120 6.32 1.57 6.46
CA ILE A 120 7.12 0.46 6.98
C ILE A 120 8.59 0.73 6.70
N LYS A 121 9.41 0.79 7.76
CA LYS A 121 10.86 0.93 7.59
C LYS A 121 11.48 -0.37 7.06
N GLY A 122 12.41 -0.28 6.11
CA GLY A 122 13.07 -1.44 5.52
C GLY A 122 12.40 -2.00 4.27
N VAL A 123 11.27 -1.42 3.83
CA VAL A 123 10.67 -1.76 2.54
C VAL A 123 11.48 -1.14 1.40
N GLU A 124 11.87 -1.99 0.46
CA GLU A 124 12.68 -1.63 -0.70
C GLU A 124 11.79 -1.57 -1.94
N PHE A 125 11.70 -0.37 -2.53
CA PHE A 125 10.97 -0.16 -3.77
C PHE A 125 11.95 -0.19 -4.95
N PRO A 126 11.75 -1.06 -5.96
CA PRO A 126 12.55 -1.04 -7.18
C PRO A 126 12.52 0.32 -7.88
N GLU A 127 13.57 0.68 -8.60
CA GLU A 127 13.72 2.01 -9.23
C GLU A 127 12.52 2.38 -10.12
N SER A 128 12.04 1.45 -10.96
CA SER A 128 10.87 1.68 -11.82
C SER A 128 9.61 1.97 -11.02
N VAL A 129 9.45 1.33 -9.85
CA VAL A 129 8.32 1.52 -8.94
C VAL A 129 8.42 2.89 -8.26
N VAL A 130 9.62 3.32 -7.86
CA VAL A 130 9.84 4.67 -7.33
C VAL A 130 9.49 5.73 -8.37
N VAL A 131 9.93 5.56 -9.61
CA VAL A 131 9.58 6.46 -10.72
C VAL A 131 8.07 6.50 -10.93
N TYR A 132 7.40 5.34 -10.90
CA TYR A 132 5.95 5.24 -10.99
C TYR A 132 5.21 5.95 -9.86
N MET A 133 5.62 5.73 -8.60
CA MET A 133 5.06 6.41 -7.43
C MET A 133 5.31 7.93 -7.48
N SER A 134 6.41 8.38 -8.08
CA SER A 134 6.67 9.82 -8.28
C SER A 134 5.80 10.44 -9.38
N GLY A 135 5.26 9.62 -10.29
CA GLY A 135 4.44 10.05 -11.42
C GLY A 135 3.11 10.70 -11.01
N VAL A 136 2.61 10.42 -9.81
CA VAL A 136 1.38 11.02 -9.26
C VAL A 136 1.59 12.46 -8.78
N GLY A 137 2.84 12.94 -8.77
CA GLY A 137 3.21 14.29 -8.34
C GLY A 137 3.11 14.50 -6.83
N LYS A 138 3.23 15.77 -6.40
CA LYS A 138 3.29 16.18 -4.99
C LYS A 138 1.98 15.97 -4.20
N GLN A 139 0.91 15.48 -4.83
CA GLN A 139 -0.40 15.34 -4.19
C GLN A 139 -0.47 14.11 -3.26
N VAL A 140 0.38 13.10 -3.51
CA VAL A 140 0.45 11.91 -2.66
C VAL A 140 1.66 12.03 -1.73
N VAL A 141 1.39 12.41 -0.48
CA VAL A 141 2.42 12.48 0.57
C VAL A 141 2.87 11.07 0.93
N ASP A 142 4.16 10.79 0.77
CA ASP A 142 4.78 9.55 1.21
C ASP A 142 5.01 9.56 2.73
N TYR A 143 5.09 8.37 3.32
CA TYR A 143 5.29 8.20 4.75
C TYR A 143 6.74 7.87 5.11
N LYS A 144 7.66 7.85 4.13
CA LYS A 144 9.06 7.44 4.34
C LYS A 144 9.77 8.23 5.45
N GLN A 145 9.45 9.52 5.60
CA GLN A 145 10.04 10.36 6.66
C GLN A 145 9.58 9.98 8.07
N HIS A 146 8.43 9.30 8.16
CA HIS A 146 7.81 8.88 9.41
C HIS A 146 7.83 7.35 9.59
N SER A 147 8.50 6.63 8.68
CA SER A 147 8.48 5.17 8.66
C SER A 147 9.08 4.59 9.93
N VAL A 148 8.44 3.56 10.46
CA VAL A 148 8.74 2.91 11.74
C VAL A 148 8.77 1.40 11.61
#